data_AF-A0A534KWP0-F1
#
_entry.id   AF-A0A534KWP0-F1
#
_cell.length_a   1.000
_cell.length_b   1.000
_cell.length_c   1.000
_cell.angle_alpha   90.00
_cell.angle_beta   90.00
_cell.angle_gamma   90.00
#
_symmetry.space_group_name_H-M   'P 1'
#
loop_
_entity.id
_entity.type
_entity.pdbx_description
1 polymer ?
#
loop_
_entity_poly.entity_id
_entity_poly.type
_entity_poly.pdbx_seq_one_letter_code
_entity_poly.pdbx_strand_id
1 'polypeptide(L)'
;MAVGFAALDKRIIRDTETLHDFLWHGEKKDETSLSAKLRKDGRDADAFLHLGGRLRKNAESLAQDLTSSGKGESLFELLEHSWGLAAATVLRAKGNYRGAAERAKAVVSSASIGVCANAGCFEFVQEWEAGKIDFETYTSKLADFLEPKGYMDSGQFKRLLNAVYEFGMNWNAVANKPEQALAARTSIEAAAWCLLTSVAIRELLGVPPKFPTRDFADIVERIIDRL
;
A
#
# COMPACT_ATOMS: atom_id res chain seq x y z
N MET A 1 -0.65 28.51 0.39
CA MET A 1 0.60 27.89 -0.15
C MET A 1 0.34 26.41 -0.34
N ALA A 2 0.69 25.86 -1.50
CA ALA A 2 0.65 24.41 -1.70
C ALA A 2 1.71 23.76 -0.79
N VAL A 3 1.32 22.72 -0.04
CA VAL A 3 2.26 21.98 0.83
C VAL A 3 3.20 21.19 -0.06
N GLY A 4 4.51 21.35 0.11
CA GLY A 4 5.50 20.62 -0.68
C GLY A 4 5.53 19.12 -0.36
N PHE A 5 5.93 18.30 -1.34
CA PHE A 5 5.98 16.84 -1.22
C PHE A 5 6.60 16.34 0.09
N ALA A 6 7.79 16.84 0.47
CA ALA A 6 8.48 16.34 1.66
C ALA A 6 7.71 16.59 2.97
N ALA A 7 7.01 17.72 3.07
CA ALA A 7 6.19 18.04 4.24
C ALA A 7 4.92 17.20 4.27
N LEU A 8 4.32 16.95 3.09
CA LEU A 8 3.15 16.09 2.96
C LEU A 8 3.49 14.63 3.26
N ASP A 9 4.61 14.14 2.72
CA ASP A 9 5.11 12.77 2.88
C ASP A 9 5.35 12.43 4.35
N LYS A 10 6.13 13.27 5.05
CA LYS A 10 6.38 13.09 6.49
C LYS A 10 5.09 13.08 7.32
N ARG A 11 4.12 13.91 6.95
CA ARG A 11 2.87 14.06 7.70
C ARG A 11 1.95 12.85 7.52
N ILE A 12 1.74 12.43 6.28
CA ILE A 12 0.86 11.30 5.95
C ILE A 12 1.41 10.04 6.61
N ILE A 13 2.70 9.74 6.48
CA ILE A 13 3.33 8.57 7.11
C ILE A 13 3.06 8.53 8.61
N ARG A 14 3.36 9.64 9.29
CA ARG A 14 3.15 9.75 10.74
C ARG A 14 1.68 9.52 11.12
N ASP A 15 0.76 10.13 10.37
CA ASP A 15 -0.66 10.07 10.69
C ASP A 15 -1.26 8.68 10.34
N THR A 16 -0.77 7.99 9.31
CA THR A 16 -1.11 6.58 9.01
C THR A 16 -0.48 5.59 10.00
N GLU A 17 0.75 5.83 10.46
CA GLU A 17 1.37 5.05 11.56
C GLU A 17 0.57 5.23 12.85
N THR A 18 0.16 6.46 13.17
CA THR A 18 -0.71 6.72 14.33
C THR A 18 -2.04 5.99 14.22
N LEU A 19 -2.62 5.89 13.02
CA LEU A 19 -3.82 5.10 12.77
C LEU A 19 -3.55 3.61 12.97
N HIS A 20 -2.43 3.10 12.46
CA HIS A 20 -2.03 1.71 12.68
C HIS A 20 -1.95 1.37 14.18
N ASP A 21 -1.23 2.19 14.95
CA ASP A 21 -1.05 1.96 16.39
C ASP A 21 -2.38 2.06 17.16
N PHE A 22 -3.26 2.95 16.73
CA PHE A 22 -4.62 3.07 17.27
C PHE A 22 -5.44 1.79 17.03
N LEU A 23 -5.39 1.22 15.83
CA LEU A 23 -6.19 0.05 15.45
C LEU A 23 -5.65 -1.26 16.05
N TRP A 24 -4.34 -1.49 15.96
CA TRP A 24 -3.74 -2.80 16.26
C TRP A 24 -2.92 -2.84 17.55
N HIS A 25 -2.52 -1.70 18.10
CA HIS A 25 -1.80 -1.63 19.38
C HIS A 25 -2.64 -1.08 20.54
N GLY A 26 -3.89 -0.69 20.26
CA GLY A 26 -4.84 -0.21 21.27
C GLY A 26 -4.38 1.08 21.94
N GLU A 27 -3.54 1.88 21.28
CA GLU A 27 -3.08 3.15 21.82
C GLU A 27 -4.27 4.09 22.04
N LYS A 28 -4.44 4.57 23.28
CA LYS A 28 -5.49 5.55 23.60
C LYS A 28 -5.15 6.91 22.99
N LYS A 29 -5.61 7.14 21.76
CA LYS A 29 -5.55 8.43 21.07
C LYS A 29 -6.91 9.10 21.07
N ASP A 30 -6.89 10.42 20.91
CA ASP A 30 -8.09 11.18 20.56
C ASP A 30 -8.51 10.84 19.12
N GLU A 31 -9.51 9.97 19.00
CA GLU A 31 -10.07 9.52 17.72
C GLU A 31 -10.57 10.69 16.87
N THR A 32 -11.15 11.72 17.49
CA THR A 32 -11.68 12.88 16.76
C THR A 32 -10.55 13.66 16.11
N SER A 33 -9.47 13.90 16.85
CA SER A 33 -8.27 14.56 16.32
C SER A 33 -7.57 13.73 15.24
N LEU A 34 -7.44 12.42 15.44
CA LEU A 34 -6.86 11.50 14.46
C LEU A 34 -7.68 11.47 13.16
N SER A 35 -8.98 11.29 13.27
CA SER A 35 -9.92 11.35 12.15
C SER A 35 -9.79 12.66 11.36
N ALA A 36 -9.75 13.82 12.05
CA ALA A 36 -9.60 15.11 11.39
C ALA A 36 -8.28 15.24 10.60
N LYS A 37 -7.18 14.71 11.15
CA LYS A 37 -5.87 14.68 10.46
C LYS A 37 -5.92 13.80 9.21
N LEU A 38 -6.45 12.58 9.32
CA LEU A 38 -6.55 11.63 8.19
C LEU A 38 -7.45 12.16 7.06
N ARG A 39 -8.55 12.85 7.39
CA ARG A 39 -9.39 13.54 6.39
C ARG A 39 -8.64 14.66 5.68
N LYS A 40 -7.82 15.41 6.43
CA LYS A 40 -6.97 16.46 5.86
C LYS A 40 -5.88 15.86 4.98
N ASP A 41 -5.32 14.72 5.35
CA ASP A 41 -4.33 13.99 4.57
C ASP A 41 -4.92 13.47 3.26
N GLY A 42 -6.07 12.82 3.30
CA GLY A 42 -6.78 12.40 2.09
C GLY A 42 -7.08 13.56 1.14
N ARG A 43 -7.46 14.73 1.68
CA ARG A 43 -7.70 15.95 0.88
C ARG A 43 -6.42 16.50 0.25
N ASP A 44 -5.37 16.65 1.04
CA ASP A 44 -4.11 17.23 0.58
C ASP A 44 -3.40 16.29 -0.42
N ALA A 45 -3.45 14.98 -0.17
CA ALA A 45 -2.97 13.95 -1.09
C ALA A 45 -3.77 13.96 -2.41
N ASP A 46 -5.10 14.01 -2.35
CA ASP A 46 -5.94 14.10 -3.55
C ASP A 46 -5.60 15.32 -4.41
N ALA A 47 -5.42 16.47 -3.77
CA ALA A 47 -5.07 17.72 -4.44
C ALA A 47 -3.65 17.67 -5.05
N PHE A 48 -2.67 17.16 -4.31
CA PHE A 48 -1.30 16.96 -4.80
C PHE A 48 -1.26 15.98 -5.99
N LEU A 49 -2.10 14.94 -5.91
CA LEU A 49 -2.16 13.87 -6.90
C LEU A 49 -3.11 14.16 -8.08
N HIS A 50 -3.85 15.27 -8.04
CA HIS A 50 -4.87 15.62 -9.04
C HIS A 50 -5.89 14.49 -9.29
N LEU A 51 -6.35 13.83 -8.22
CA LEU A 51 -7.21 12.65 -8.30
C LEU A 51 -8.70 12.97 -8.52
N GLY A 52 -9.06 14.26 -8.57
CA GLY A 52 -10.42 14.71 -8.85
C GLY A 52 -11.41 14.45 -7.71
N GLY A 53 -10.91 14.36 -6.47
CA GLY A 53 -11.71 14.15 -5.27
C GLY A 53 -11.97 12.69 -4.90
N ARG A 54 -11.45 11.71 -5.65
CA ARG A 54 -11.65 10.27 -5.38
C ARG A 54 -11.05 9.84 -4.05
N LEU A 55 -9.80 10.21 -3.80
CA LEU A 55 -9.11 9.85 -2.56
C LEU A 55 -9.74 10.61 -1.39
N ARG A 56 -10.01 11.90 -1.58
CA ARG A 56 -10.64 12.75 -0.56
C ARG A 56 -11.99 12.18 -0.09
N LYS A 57 -12.89 11.87 -1.02
CA LYS A 57 -14.26 11.39 -0.69
C LYS A 57 -14.22 10.06 0.07
N ASN A 58 -13.38 9.13 -0.36
CA ASN A 58 -13.24 7.84 0.29
C ASN A 58 -12.60 7.98 1.69
N ALA A 59 -11.54 8.78 1.82
CA ALA A 59 -10.94 9.08 3.12
C ALA A 59 -11.93 9.77 4.08
N GLU A 60 -12.73 10.73 3.58
CA GLU A 60 -13.77 11.41 4.37
C GLU A 60 -14.84 10.45 4.89
N SER A 61 -15.30 9.52 4.04
CA SER A 61 -16.29 8.50 4.39
C SER A 61 -15.77 7.51 5.44
N LEU A 62 -14.58 6.98 5.22
CA LEU A 62 -13.97 5.97 6.10
C LEU A 62 -13.59 6.55 7.47
N ALA A 63 -13.12 7.80 7.50
CA ALA A 63 -12.75 8.47 8.74
C ALA A 63 -13.97 8.91 9.59
N GLN A 64 -15.21 8.61 9.22
CA GLN A 64 -16.38 8.96 10.05
C GLN A 64 -16.43 8.23 11.37
N ASP A 65 -15.96 6.98 11.39
CA ASP A 65 -15.90 6.13 12.56
C ASP A 65 -14.77 5.13 12.31
N LEU A 66 -13.65 5.29 13.03
CA LEU A 66 -12.46 4.48 12.81
C LEU A 66 -12.60 3.09 13.42
N THR A 67 -13.50 2.93 14.38
CA THR A 67 -13.73 1.68 15.12
C THR A 67 -14.84 0.82 14.52
N SER A 68 -15.71 1.41 13.69
CA SER A 68 -16.66 0.70 12.84
C SER A 68 -15.95 -0.40 12.03
N SER A 69 -16.50 -1.61 12.06
CA SER A 69 -15.92 -2.82 11.44
C SER A 69 -15.35 -2.57 10.03
N GLY A 70 -14.01 -2.64 9.93
CA GLY A 70 -13.26 -2.56 8.68
C GLY A 70 -12.99 -1.16 8.13
N LYS A 71 -13.57 -0.09 8.71
CA LYS A 71 -13.41 1.27 8.17
C LYS A 71 -12.03 1.85 8.44
N GLY A 72 -11.51 1.70 9.66
CA GLY A 72 -10.18 2.16 10.03
C GLY A 72 -9.09 1.46 9.22
N GLU A 73 -9.18 0.14 9.10
CA GLU A 73 -8.25 -0.69 8.34
C GLU A 73 -8.28 -0.31 6.85
N SER A 74 -9.48 -0.13 6.28
CA SER A 74 -9.61 0.32 4.89
C SER A 74 -9.11 1.74 4.67
N LEU A 75 -9.19 2.62 5.67
CA LEU A 75 -8.63 3.98 5.59
C LEU A 75 -7.11 3.95 5.62
N PHE A 76 -6.53 3.13 6.50
CA PHE A 76 -5.10 2.90 6.58
C PHE A 76 -4.58 2.44 5.21
N GLU A 77 -5.15 1.38 4.66
CA GLU A 77 -4.76 0.84 3.36
C GLU A 77 -4.94 1.86 2.23
N LEU A 78 -6.10 2.53 2.16
CA LEU A 78 -6.37 3.51 1.12
C LEU A 78 -5.30 4.61 1.10
N LEU A 79 -4.96 5.17 2.27
CA LEU A 79 -3.99 6.25 2.38
C LEU A 79 -2.55 5.75 2.22
N GLU A 80 -2.17 4.67 2.90
CA GLU A 80 -0.80 4.14 2.88
C GLU A 80 -0.44 3.59 1.50
N HIS A 81 -1.32 2.79 0.87
CA HIS A 81 -1.06 2.23 -0.45
C HIS A 81 -1.01 3.31 -1.54
N SER A 82 -2.02 4.20 -1.58
CA SER A 82 -2.07 5.26 -2.58
C SER A 82 -0.92 6.26 -2.41
N TRP A 83 -0.64 6.68 -1.18
CA TRP A 83 0.44 7.63 -0.93
C TRP A 83 1.82 7.00 -1.10
N GLY A 84 2.03 5.76 -0.65
CA GLY A 84 3.29 5.04 -0.81
C GLY A 84 3.64 4.85 -2.29
N LEU A 85 2.67 4.47 -3.12
CA LEU A 85 2.86 4.35 -4.57
C LEU A 85 3.19 5.72 -5.19
N ALA A 86 2.45 6.77 -4.82
CA ALA A 86 2.72 8.12 -5.30
C ALA A 86 4.07 8.68 -4.83
N ALA A 87 4.50 8.37 -3.62
CA ALA A 87 5.82 8.74 -3.13
C ALA A 87 6.91 8.04 -3.96
N ALA A 88 6.71 6.77 -4.34
CA ALA A 88 7.62 6.07 -5.24
C ALA A 88 7.75 6.77 -6.61
N THR A 89 6.64 7.18 -7.23
CA THR A 89 6.69 7.91 -8.52
C THR A 89 7.43 9.24 -8.41
N VAL A 90 7.18 10.02 -7.34
CA VAL A 90 7.87 11.29 -7.08
C VAL A 90 9.37 11.09 -6.83
N LEU A 91 9.76 10.07 -6.05
CA LEU A 91 11.15 9.77 -5.78
C LEU A 91 11.90 9.37 -7.05
N ARG A 92 11.29 8.55 -7.90
CA ARG A 92 11.85 8.19 -9.21
C ARG A 92 12.04 9.41 -10.09
N ALA A 93 11.04 10.30 -10.19
CA ALA A 93 11.13 11.52 -11.00
C ALA A 93 12.26 12.46 -10.53
N LYS A 94 12.63 12.40 -9.24
CA LYS A 94 13.77 13.13 -8.66
C LYS A 94 15.11 12.41 -8.79
N GLY A 95 15.16 11.25 -9.47
CA GLY A 95 16.36 10.43 -9.61
C GLY A 95 16.72 9.62 -8.36
N ASN A 96 15.87 9.58 -7.33
CA ASN A 96 16.06 8.73 -6.17
C ASN A 96 15.42 7.35 -6.43
N TYR A 97 16.10 6.55 -7.27
CA TYR A 97 15.60 5.25 -7.72
C TYR A 97 15.53 4.21 -6.60
N ARG A 98 16.55 4.18 -5.72
CA ARG A 98 16.54 3.31 -4.54
C ARG A 98 15.37 3.62 -3.62
N GLY A 99 15.17 4.90 -3.30
CA GLY A 99 14.05 5.32 -2.45
C GLY A 99 12.69 4.98 -3.08
N ALA A 100 12.58 5.06 -4.41
CA ALA A 100 11.37 4.63 -5.11
C ALA A 100 11.10 3.12 -4.95
N ALA A 101 12.13 2.27 -5.09
CA ALA A 101 12.01 0.84 -4.88
C ALA A 101 11.73 0.48 -3.40
N GLU A 102 12.33 1.19 -2.45
CA GLU A 102 12.06 1.02 -1.02
C GLU A 102 10.59 1.34 -0.69
N ARG A 103 10.01 2.37 -1.30
CA ARG A 103 8.58 2.69 -1.17
C ARG A 103 7.68 1.62 -1.79
N ALA A 104 8.00 1.19 -3.01
CA ALA A 104 7.24 0.14 -3.68
C ALA A 104 7.23 -1.17 -2.87
N LYS A 105 8.38 -1.54 -2.29
CA LYS A 105 8.49 -2.67 -1.36
C LYS A 105 7.55 -2.53 -0.16
N ALA A 106 7.58 -1.40 0.55
CA ALA A 106 6.74 -1.20 1.72
C ALA A 106 5.25 -1.38 1.41
N VAL A 107 4.82 -0.82 0.28
CA VAL A 107 3.44 -0.90 -0.21
C VAL A 107 3.02 -2.35 -0.49
N VAL A 108 3.83 -3.14 -1.21
CA VAL A 108 3.47 -4.53 -1.51
C VAL A 108 3.49 -5.44 -0.29
N SER A 109 4.40 -5.18 0.67
CA SER A 109 4.43 -5.88 1.95
C SER A 109 3.17 -5.60 2.76
N SER A 110 2.76 -4.33 2.87
CA SER A 110 1.52 -3.93 3.54
C SER A 110 0.29 -4.58 2.87
N ALA A 111 0.21 -4.54 1.54
CA ALA A 111 -0.90 -5.13 0.80
C ALA A 111 -0.98 -6.66 0.96
N SER A 112 0.16 -7.36 0.97
CA SER A 112 0.17 -8.82 1.19
C SER A 112 -0.24 -9.20 2.61
N ILE A 113 0.12 -8.39 3.62
CA ILE A 113 -0.36 -8.54 5.00
C ILE A 113 -1.88 -8.45 5.03
N GLY A 114 -2.47 -7.42 4.42
CA GLY A 114 -3.92 -7.23 4.36
C GLY A 114 -4.64 -8.40 3.68
N VAL A 115 -4.07 -8.95 2.59
CA VAL A 115 -4.61 -10.18 1.97
C VAL A 115 -4.57 -11.35 2.93
N CYS A 116 -3.45 -11.57 3.61
CA CYS A 116 -3.31 -12.74 4.47
C CYS A 116 -4.17 -12.65 5.74
N ALA A 117 -4.30 -11.46 6.33
CA ALA A 117 -5.22 -11.21 7.43
C ALA A 117 -6.66 -11.56 7.04
N ASN A 118 -7.13 -11.06 5.89
CA ASN A 118 -8.49 -11.29 5.39
C ASN A 118 -8.73 -12.73 4.90
N ALA A 119 -7.69 -13.40 4.40
CA ALA A 119 -7.77 -14.80 4.00
C ALA A 119 -7.84 -15.76 5.20
N GLY A 120 -7.49 -15.29 6.40
CA GLY A 120 -7.42 -16.10 7.62
C GLY A 120 -6.12 -16.90 7.74
N CYS A 121 -4.99 -16.32 7.31
CA CYS A 121 -3.66 -16.92 7.39
C CYS A 121 -2.63 -16.05 8.14
N PHE A 122 -3.09 -15.17 9.02
CA PHE A 122 -2.23 -14.14 9.65
C PHE A 122 -1.00 -14.70 10.37
N GLU A 123 -1.03 -15.96 10.81
CA GLU A 123 0.13 -16.68 11.34
C GLU A 123 1.34 -16.69 10.38
N PHE A 124 1.13 -16.68 9.07
CA PHE A 124 2.23 -16.60 8.09
C PHE A 124 2.94 -15.25 8.14
N VAL A 125 2.19 -14.17 8.38
CA VAL A 125 2.76 -12.82 8.59
C VAL A 125 3.57 -12.81 9.88
N GLN A 126 3.02 -13.37 10.97
CA GLN A 126 3.71 -13.42 12.26
C GLN A 126 5.02 -14.20 12.20
N GLU A 127 5.08 -15.30 11.44
CA GLU A 127 6.33 -16.04 11.23
C GLU A 127 7.37 -15.21 10.48
N TRP A 128 6.96 -14.49 9.44
CA TRP A 128 7.84 -13.64 8.65
C TRP A 128 8.35 -12.43 9.43
N GLU A 129 7.46 -11.69 10.10
CA GLU A 129 7.83 -10.52 10.91
C GLU A 129 8.71 -10.91 12.12
N ALA A 130 8.56 -12.13 12.65
CA ALA A 130 9.44 -12.68 13.68
C ALA A 130 10.78 -13.20 13.14
N GLY A 131 11.03 -13.11 11.82
CA GLY A 131 12.25 -13.57 11.18
C GLY A 131 12.43 -15.09 11.12
N LYS A 132 11.35 -15.86 11.31
CA LYS A 132 11.39 -17.33 11.26
C LYS A 132 11.42 -17.85 9.82
N ILE A 133 10.83 -17.09 8.90
CA ILE A 133 10.82 -17.36 7.46
C ILE A 133 11.16 -16.07 6.71
N ASP A 134 11.68 -16.20 5.49
CA ASP A 134 11.89 -15.07 4.59
C ASP A 134 10.60 -14.69 3.83
N PHE A 135 10.66 -13.60 3.07
CA PHE A 135 9.51 -13.08 2.33
C PHE A 135 9.08 -14.02 1.20
N GLU A 136 10.01 -14.73 0.57
CA GLU A 136 9.71 -15.71 -0.49
C GLU A 136 8.95 -16.91 0.06
N THR A 137 9.36 -17.42 1.22
CA THR A 137 8.67 -18.50 1.92
C THR A 137 7.27 -18.05 2.36
N TYR A 138 7.16 -16.85 2.92
CA TYR A 138 5.87 -16.26 3.32
C TYR A 138 4.89 -16.15 2.14
N THR A 139 5.34 -15.54 1.03
CA THR A 139 4.47 -15.36 -0.15
C THR A 139 4.18 -16.66 -0.88
N SER A 140 5.06 -17.68 -0.77
CA SER A 140 4.75 -19.04 -1.23
C SER A 140 3.63 -19.68 -0.42
N LYS A 141 3.70 -19.62 0.91
CA LYS A 141 2.61 -20.09 1.79
C LYS A 141 1.30 -19.37 1.48
N LEU A 142 1.34 -18.05 1.28
CA LEU A 142 0.16 -17.26 0.90
C LEU A 142 -0.42 -17.73 -0.44
N ALA A 143 0.41 -17.94 -1.47
CA ALA A 143 -0.06 -18.36 -2.78
C ALA A 143 -0.71 -19.76 -2.74
N ASP A 144 -0.06 -20.71 -2.06
CA ASP A 144 -0.57 -22.08 -1.88
C ASP A 144 -1.89 -22.09 -1.09
N PHE A 145 -2.08 -21.12 -0.19
CA PHE A 145 -3.32 -20.96 0.58
C PHE A 145 -4.45 -20.29 -0.21
N LEU A 146 -4.13 -19.44 -1.19
CA LEU A 146 -5.10 -18.74 -2.03
C LEU A 146 -5.60 -19.58 -3.20
N GLU A 147 -4.76 -20.45 -3.77
CA GLU A 147 -5.12 -21.30 -4.91
C GLU A 147 -6.36 -22.18 -4.67
N PRO A 148 -6.47 -22.96 -3.56
CA PRO A 148 -7.67 -23.76 -3.29
C PRO A 148 -8.91 -22.90 -2.98
N LYS A 149 -8.74 -21.59 -2.72
CA LYS A 149 -9.82 -20.62 -2.53
C LYS A 149 -10.30 -20.00 -3.85
N GLY A 150 -9.79 -20.48 -4.99
CA GLY A 150 -10.24 -20.10 -6.32
C GLY A 150 -9.46 -18.96 -6.96
N TYR A 151 -8.42 -18.44 -6.32
CA TYR A 151 -7.55 -17.44 -6.93
C TYR A 151 -6.46 -18.09 -7.77
N MET A 152 -6.76 -18.33 -9.05
CA MET A 152 -5.91 -19.08 -9.98
C MET A 152 -4.59 -18.37 -10.34
N ASP A 153 -4.53 -17.04 -10.18
CA ASP A 153 -3.35 -16.24 -10.47
C ASP A 153 -2.41 -16.08 -9.24
N SER A 154 -2.59 -16.90 -8.20
CA SER A 154 -1.79 -16.87 -6.95
C SER A 154 -0.28 -16.93 -7.21
N GLY A 155 0.15 -17.76 -8.16
CA GLY A 155 1.55 -17.86 -8.58
C GLY A 155 2.07 -16.59 -9.26
N GLN A 156 1.24 -15.89 -10.05
CA GLN A 156 1.62 -14.61 -10.65
C GLN A 156 1.71 -13.51 -9.58
N PHE A 157 0.76 -13.48 -8.65
CA PHE A 157 0.78 -12.57 -7.52
C PHE A 157 2.04 -12.73 -6.69
N LYS A 158 2.39 -13.97 -6.32
CA LYS A 158 3.65 -14.30 -5.65
C LYS A 158 4.87 -13.77 -6.39
N ARG A 159 4.99 -14.05 -7.69
CA ARG A 159 6.15 -13.64 -8.49
C ARG A 159 6.35 -12.12 -8.49
N LEU A 160 5.27 -11.36 -8.63
CA LEU A 160 5.36 -9.89 -8.64
C LEU A 160 5.62 -9.31 -7.23
N LEU A 161 5.01 -9.86 -6.18
CA LEU A 161 5.35 -9.48 -4.80
C LEU A 161 6.85 -9.64 -4.53
N ASN A 162 7.41 -10.81 -4.86
CA ASN A 162 8.84 -11.08 -4.65
C ASN A 162 9.72 -10.17 -5.51
N ALA A 163 9.40 -9.97 -6.79
CA ALA A 163 10.17 -9.09 -7.65
C ALA A 163 10.25 -7.65 -7.11
N VAL A 164 9.13 -7.09 -6.65
CA VAL A 164 9.09 -5.74 -6.05
C VAL A 164 9.88 -5.72 -4.74
N TYR A 165 9.68 -6.72 -3.88
CA TYR A 165 10.37 -6.82 -2.60
C TYR A 165 11.89 -6.89 -2.77
N GLU A 166 12.35 -7.71 -3.71
CA GLU A 166 13.77 -7.89 -4.06
C GLU A 166 14.40 -6.60 -4.57
N PHE A 167 13.73 -5.83 -5.44
CA PHE A 167 14.24 -4.51 -5.85
C PHE A 167 14.46 -3.60 -4.64
N GLY A 168 13.56 -3.60 -3.66
CA GLY A 168 13.69 -2.77 -2.46
C GLY A 168 14.61 -3.31 -1.37
N MET A 169 14.99 -4.60 -1.40
CA MET A 169 15.93 -5.20 -0.45
C MET A 169 17.36 -5.24 -1.00
N ASN A 170 17.51 -5.66 -2.25
CA ASN A 170 18.78 -5.98 -2.89
C ASN A 170 19.10 -4.99 -4.02
N TRP A 171 18.93 -3.69 -3.74
CA TRP A 171 19.13 -2.64 -4.74
C TRP A 171 20.57 -2.59 -5.27
N ASN A 172 20.74 -2.80 -6.57
CA ASN A 172 22.04 -2.70 -7.23
C ASN A 172 22.46 -1.22 -7.44
N ALA A 173 23.13 -0.65 -6.43
CA ALA A 173 23.58 0.73 -6.48
C ALA A 173 24.70 1.01 -7.50
N VAL A 174 25.41 -0.02 -7.98
CA VAL A 174 26.52 0.11 -8.95
C VAL A 174 26.07 -0.03 -10.40
N ALA A 175 24.81 -0.42 -10.65
CA ALA A 175 24.20 -0.40 -11.97
C ALA A 175 24.25 1.00 -12.59
N ASN A 176 24.26 1.08 -13.92
CA ASN A 176 24.22 2.37 -14.59
C ASN A 176 22.86 3.07 -14.37
N LYS A 177 22.82 4.41 -14.57
CA LYS A 177 21.61 5.20 -14.33
C LYS A 177 20.37 4.72 -15.13
N PRO A 178 20.48 4.40 -16.44
CA PRO A 178 19.35 3.84 -17.19
C PRO A 178 18.78 2.55 -16.59
N GLU A 179 19.64 1.62 -16.19
CA GLU A 179 19.24 0.36 -15.57
C GLU A 179 18.54 0.59 -14.22
N GLN A 180 19.08 1.48 -13.38
CA GLN A 180 18.43 1.88 -12.13
C GLN A 180 17.06 2.54 -12.36
N ALA A 181 16.95 3.41 -13.36
CA ALA A 181 15.70 4.08 -13.70
C ALA A 181 14.63 3.10 -14.19
N LEU A 182 15.04 2.08 -14.96
CA LEU A 182 14.17 1.00 -15.43
C LEU A 182 13.75 0.09 -14.28
N ALA A 183 14.68 -0.33 -13.42
CA ALA A 183 14.38 -1.15 -12.24
C ALA A 183 13.36 -0.46 -11.31
N ALA A 184 13.54 0.83 -11.03
CA ALA A 184 12.57 1.60 -10.24
C ALA A 184 11.20 1.69 -10.92
N ARG A 185 11.15 1.87 -12.24
CA ARG A 185 9.89 1.88 -13.00
C ARG A 185 9.17 0.54 -12.90
N THR A 186 9.88 -0.56 -13.17
CA THR A 186 9.35 -1.92 -13.09
C THR A 186 8.81 -2.23 -11.70
N SER A 187 9.55 -1.84 -10.66
CA SER A 187 9.13 -2.01 -9.26
C SER A 187 7.82 -1.27 -8.95
N ILE A 188 7.67 -0.03 -9.44
CA ILE A 188 6.44 0.77 -9.25
C ILE A 188 5.24 0.18 -10.00
N GLU A 189 5.39 -0.17 -11.28
CA GLU A 189 4.31 -0.74 -12.09
C GLU A 189 3.85 -2.10 -11.53
N ALA A 190 4.79 -2.94 -11.11
CA ALA A 190 4.49 -4.21 -10.46
C ALA A 190 3.79 -4.00 -9.10
N ALA A 191 4.21 -3.01 -8.30
CA ALA A 191 3.56 -2.68 -7.04
C ALA A 191 2.10 -2.23 -7.24
N ALA A 192 1.85 -1.39 -8.24
CA ALA A 192 0.50 -0.97 -8.61
C ALA A 192 -0.38 -2.17 -8.99
N TRP A 193 0.13 -3.09 -9.81
CA TRP A 193 -0.60 -4.31 -10.15
C TRP A 193 -0.89 -5.18 -8.90
N CYS A 194 0.07 -5.32 -7.99
CA CYS A 194 -0.13 -6.05 -6.73
C CYS A 194 -1.20 -5.39 -5.84
N LEU A 195 -1.29 -4.06 -5.81
CA LEU A 195 -2.34 -3.35 -5.07
C LEU A 195 -3.74 -3.68 -5.61
N LEU A 196 -3.93 -3.58 -6.92
CA LEU A 196 -5.23 -3.91 -7.55
C LEU A 196 -5.59 -5.38 -7.31
N THR A 197 -4.59 -6.26 -7.46
CA THR A 197 -4.74 -7.70 -7.22
C THR A 197 -5.11 -8.00 -5.77
N SER A 198 -4.52 -7.29 -4.80
CA SER A 198 -4.85 -7.45 -3.37
C SER A 198 -6.32 -7.15 -3.08
N VAL A 199 -6.90 -6.16 -3.76
CA VAL A 199 -8.33 -5.82 -3.61
C VAL A 199 -9.20 -6.89 -4.27
N ALA A 200 -8.85 -7.32 -5.50
CA ALA A 200 -9.58 -8.36 -6.21
C ALA A 200 -9.60 -9.71 -5.47
N ILE A 201 -8.48 -10.11 -4.86
CA ILE A 201 -8.42 -11.30 -4.01
C ILE A 201 -9.41 -11.17 -2.84
N ARG A 202 -9.45 -10.01 -2.19
CA ARG A 202 -10.31 -9.79 -1.02
C ARG A 202 -11.79 -9.68 -1.38
N GLU A 203 -12.12 -9.16 -2.56
CA GLU A 203 -13.45 -9.25 -3.14
C GLU A 203 -13.87 -10.71 -3.36
N LEU A 204 -13.00 -11.52 -3.98
CA LEU A 204 -13.24 -12.94 -4.23
C LEU A 204 -13.50 -13.70 -2.92
N LEU A 205 -12.77 -13.36 -1.85
CA LEU A 205 -12.91 -13.96 -0.53
C LEU A 205 -14.13 -13.45 0.27
N GLY A 206 -14.93 -12.53 -0.29
CA GLY A 206 -16.13 -11.99 0.36
C GLY A 206 -15.85 -10.98 1.47
N VAL A 207 -14.63 -10.46 1.54
CA VAL A 207 -14.15 -9.52 2.57
C VAL A 207 -13.48 -8.29 1.94
N PRO A 208 -14.17 -7.57 1.04
CA PRO A 208 -13.60 -6.42 0.35
C PRO A 208 -13.29 -5.27 1.33
N PRO A 209 -12.31 -4.41 0.99
CA PRO A 209 -12.14 -3.12 1.64
C PRO A 209 -13.43 -2.29 1.62
N LYS A 210 -13.55 -1.34 2.54
CA LYS A 210 -14.73 -0.47 2.70
C LYS A 210 -14.74 0.74 1.75
N PHE A 211 -13.90 0.73 0.72
CA PHE A 211 -13.91 1.70 -0.39
C PHE A 211 -14.26 0.99 -1.71
N PRO A 212 -14.83 1.69 -2.71
CA PRO A 212 -15.14 1.08 -4.00
C PRO A 212 -13.88 0.69 -4.77
N THR A 213 -13.83 -0.55 -5.25
CA THR A 213 -12.70 -1.09 -6.04
C THR A 213 -12.42 -0.28 -7.29
N ARG A 214 -13.46 0.18 -7.99
CA ARG A 214 -13.32 1.04 -9.17
C ARG A 214 -12.65 2.37 -8.85
N ASP A 215 -13.01 3.00 -7.73
CA ASP A 215 -12.40 4.25 -7.32
C ASP A 215 -10.92 4.06 -6.99
N PHE A 216 -10.57 2.94 -6.34
CA PHE A 216 -9.18 2.60 -6.04
C PHE A 216 -8.37 2.31 -7.30
N ALA A 217 -8.94 1.58 -8.26
CA ALA A 217 -8.32 1.35 -9.57
C ALA A 217 -8.02 2.66 -10.31
N ASP A 218 -9.01 3.57 -10.40
CA ASP A 218 -8.84 4.90 -10.97
C ASP A 218 -7.74 5.72 -10.26
N ILE A 219 -7.61 5.59 -8.94
CA ILE A 219 -6.56 6.28 -8.15
C ILE A 219 -5.18 5.73 -8.52
N VAL A 220 -5.02 4.40 -8.53
CA VAL A 220 -3.76 3.73 -8.87
C VAL A 220 -3.32 4.05 -10.30
N GLU A 221 -4.23 3.96 -11.27
CA GLU A 221 -3.95 4.27 -12.68
C GLU A 221 -3.44 5.71 -12.84
N ARG A 222 -4.12 6.68 -12.23
CA ARG A 222 -3.70 8.09 -12.27
C ARG A 222 -2.36 8.36 -11.60
N ILE A 223 -1.99 7.56 -10.59
CA ILE A 223 -0.67 7.67 -9.97
C ILE A 223 0.40 7.15 -10.94
N ILE A 224 0.12 6.04 -11.62
CA ILE A 224 1.04 5.39 -12.56
C ILE A 224 1.21 6.18 -13.86
N ASP A 225 0.17 6.85 -14.36
CA ASP A 225 0.24 7.74 -15.52
C ASP A 225 1.25 8.90 -15.36
N ARG A 226 1.74 9.13 -14.14
CA ARG A 226 2.71 10.18 -13.80
C ARG A 226 4.15 9.67 -13.75
N LEU A 227 4.37 8.38 -14.01
CA LEU A 227 5.66 7.70 -14.00
C LEU A 227 6.50 8.01 -15.27
#